data_AF-A0A1X0P955-F1
#
_entry.id   AF-A0A1X0P955-F1
#
_cell.length_a   1.000
_cell.length_b   1.000
_cell.length_c   1.000
_cell.angle_alpha   90.00
_cell.angle_beta   90.00
_cell.angle_gamma   90.00
#
_symmetry.space_group_name_H-M   'P 1'
#
loop_
_entity.id
_entity.type
_entity.pdbx_description
1 polymer ?
#
loop_
_entity_poly.entity_id
_entity_poly.type
_entity_poly.pdbx_seq_one_letter_code
_entity_poly.pdbx_strand_id
1 'polypeptide(L)'
;MTIGATVRRKTVAAARQWRKLHFKTLRKQLLTPHAGEIRLPLVSREIDQAPQPTITIKVETNNEDLLRQCQLEYFGFFHPISTNNSINSTNSEICIHVGPPKSLGCPYTLTSEADNFTEAVRRSEEKSVWEETDIAEVPHSTRWLTQPLIDGFISRRVTSHVGLNTETMSHTLMMARKLNLGLSPYELSPYYFANDLLSSWGIFSSTESLNSEISEDDVSRLVNLAHASAVLPLYRSVWLNGSALCDDNGNAVLILGSRKSGKTTLALHCLANSSSSLRLIGLENFHLAPSTAVVNRSTSGDGSIFLLMGIPSSAKVGIGAIIGTLRPNPILAQVSQDFNYSTSIIHKILQNSENVIWNMASRYQVNISEAFGSQRWSPTWFGRLKGIVVLNWDIQELSLPQSSINPKCFQHQTILDKQKTLTAIAEKSSTALFKGHYLIRSTYDESSAFEALDSILFTGKGSETPPVYELTGSVSFDMAVQLICRHLLKDST
;
A
#
# COMPACT_ATOMS: atom_id res chain seq x y z
N MET A 1 -36.25 -25.95 7.16
CA MET A 1 -35.29 -25.37 6.18
C MET A 1 -36.01 -24.71 4.98
N THR A 2 -36.96 -23.78 5.21
CA THR A 2 -37.73 -23.09 4.14
C THR A 2 -37.29 -21.65 3.88
N ILE A 3 -36.39 -21.11 4.70
CA ILE A 3 -35.81 -19.76 4.57
C ILE A 3 -34.94 -19.63 3.30
N GLY A 4 -34.40 -20.73 2.79
CA GLY A 4 -33.47 -20.71 1.65
C GLY A 4 -34.10 -20.34 0.30
N ALA A 5 -35.36 -20.70 0.02
CA ALA A 5 -35.93 -20.52 -1.32
C ALA A 5 -36.34 -19.07 -1.61
N THR A 6 -36.95 -18.39 -0.63
CA THR A 6 -37.35 -16.98 -0.72
C THR A 6 -36.14 -16.05 -0.70
N VAL A 7 -35.15 -16.34 0.15
CA VAL A 7 -33.86 -15.63 0.14
C VAL A 7 -33.18 -15.77 -1.22
N ARG A 8 -33.00 -17.00 -1.73
CA ARG A 8 -32.42 -17.24 -3.07
C ARG A 8 -33.17 -16.52 -4.19
N ARG A 9 -34.51 -16.47 -4.17
CA ARG A 9 -35.28 -15.72 -5.17
C ARG A 9 -35.03 -14.21 -5.10
N LYS A 10 -35.00 -13.63 -3.90
CA LYS A 10 -34.66 -12.22 -3.69
C LYS A 10 -33.22 -11.93 -4.12
N THR A 11 -32.29 -12.84 -3.83
CA THR A 11 -30.91 -12.78 -4.33
C THR A 11 -30.82 -12.77 -5.84
N VAL A 12 -31.46 -13.73 -6.50
CA VAL A 12 -31.43 -13.83 -7.96
C VAL A 12 -32.09 -12.61 -8.62
N ALA A 13 -33.15 -12.05 -8.04
CA ALA A 13 -33.78 -10.83 -8.52
C ALA A 13 -32.84 -9.61 -8.35
N ALA A 14 -32.23 -9.44 -7.18
CA ALA A 14 -31.25 -8.38 -6.93
C ALA A 14 -30.00 -8.50 -7.83
N ALA A 15 -29.52 -9.73 -8.06
CA ALA A 15 -28.46 -10.04 -9.02
C ALA A 15 -28.75 -9.45 -10.39
N ARG A 16 -29.95 -9.75 -10.90
CA ARG A 16 -30.40 -9.36 -12.23
C ARG A 16 -30.56 -7.87 -12.34
N GLN A 17 -30.97 -7.19 -11.27
CA GLN A 17 -31.09 -5.74 -11.26
C GLN A 17 -29.72 -5.06 -11.32
N TRP A 18 -28.76 -5.49 -10.50
CA TRP A 18 -27.40 -4.94 -10.50
C TRP A 18 -26.64 -5.24 -11.79
N ARG A 19 -26.79 -6.44 -12.38
CA ARG A 19 -26.17 -6.77 -13.68
C ARG A 19 -26.67 -5.93 -14.85
N LYS A 20 -27.87 -5.34 -14.74
CA LYS A 20 -28.46 -4.45 -15.75
C LYS A 20 -28.11 -2.98 -15.51
N LEU A 21 -27.41 -2.66 -14.42
CA LEU A 21 -27.04 -1.31 -14.09
C LEU A 21 -25.75 -0.93 -14.83
N HIS A 22 -25.70 0.31 -15.32
CA HIS A 22 -24.46 0.90 -15.81
C HIS A 22 -23.70 1.53 -14.64
N PHE A 23 -22.37 1.42 -14.65
CA PHE A 23 -21.45 2.12 -13.76
C PHE A 23 -21.78 3.62 -13.70
N LYS A 24 -21.99 4.27 -14.86
CA LYS A 24 -22.34 5.70 -14.89
C LYS A 24 -23.65 6.01 -14.16
N THR A 25 -24.62 5.10 -14.23
CA THR A 25 -25.90 5.24 -13.52
C THR A 25 -25.70 5.06 -12.02
N LEU A 26 -24.91 4.06 -11.60
CA LEU A 26 -24.54 3.87 -10.19
C LEU A 26 -23.87 5.12 -9.63
N ARG A 27 -22.87 5.64 -10.34
CA ARG A 27 -22.12 6.83 -9.91
C ARG A 27 -23.02 8.06 -9.75
N LYS A 28 -23.94 8.31 -10.69
CA LYS A 28 -24.91 9.41 -10.59
C LYS A 28 -25.84 9.31 -9.38
N GLN A 29 -26.09 8.10 -8.86
CA GLN A 29 -26.95 7.89 -7.69
C GLN A 29 -26.23 8.10 -6.36
N LEU A 30 -24.90 8.03 -6.36
CA LEU A 30 -24.05 8.32 -5.21
C LEU A 30 -23.77 9.82 -5.18
N LEU A 31 -24.67 10.60 -4.58
CA LEU A 31 -24.56 12.06 -4.54
C LEU A 31 -23.32 12.48 -3.74
N THR A 32 -22.31 13.02 -4.40
CA THR A 32 -21.03 13.45 -3.83
C THR A 32 -20.82 14.96 -3.96
N PRO A 33 -21.53 15.80 -3.18
CA PRO A 33 -21.47 17.25 -3.29
C PRO A 33 -20.10 17.87 -2.94
N HIS A 34 -19.27 17.18 -2.16
CA HIS A 34 -17.95 17.67 -1.76
C HIS A 34 -16.90 17.10 -2.69
N ALA A 35 -16.00 17.94 -3.21
CA ALA A 35 -14.99 17.45 -4.13
C ALA A 35 -13.70 18.30 -4.12
N GLY A 36 -12.61 17.67 -4.52
CA GLY A 36 -11.26 18.25 -4.60
C GLY A 36 -10.37 17.42 -5.51
N GLU A 37 -9.12 17.83 -5.64
CA GLU A 37 -8.14 17.20 -6.53
C GLU A 37 -6.82 16.98 -5.81
N ILE A 38 -6.27 15.77 -5.91
CA ILE A 38 -4.88 15.50 -5.54
C ILE A 38 -4.06 15.67 -6.80
N ARG A 39 -3.18 16.68 -6.81
CA ARG A 39 -2.29 16.98 -7.93
C ARG A 39 -0.87 16.59 -7.55
N LEU A 40 -0.30 15.66 -8.29
CA LEU A 40 1.06 15.16 -8.09
C LEU A 40 1.95 15.78 -9.17
N PRO A 41 2.67 16.88 -8.86
CA PRO A 41 3.55 17.52 -9.82
C PRO A 41 4.80 16.66 -10.02
N LEU A 42 5.29 16.65 -11.25
CA LEU A 42 6.60 16.12 -11.55
C LEU A 42 7.68 17.09 -11.05
N VAL A 43 8.74 16.55 -10.45
CA VAL A 43 9.96 17.27 -10.09
C VAL A 43 11.11 16.72 -10.91
N SER A 44 11.84 17.60 -11.62
CA SER A 44 13.07 17.25 -12.32
C SER A 44 13.99 18.46 -12.44
N ARG A 45 15.31 18.24 -12.30
CA ARG A 45 16.35 19.25 -12.53
C ARG A 45 16.85 19.30 -13.98
N GLU A 46 16.58 18.27 -14.78
CA GLU A 46 17.14 18.13 -16.14
C GLU A 46 16.19 18.66 -17.24
N ILE A 47 15.13 19.39 -16.85
CA ILE A 47 14.00 19.68 -17.76
C ILE A 47 13.64 21.16 -17.71
N ASP A 48 14.10 21.87 -18.73
CA ASP A 48 13.67 23.23 -19.04
C ASP A 48 12.41 23.22 -19.95
N GLN A 49 11.39 23.97 -19.54
CA GLN A 49 10.40 24.67 -20.38
C GLN A 49 9.19 23.94 -21.01
N ALA A 50 8.93 22.65 -20.79
CA ALA A 50 7.66 22.02 -21.23
C ALA A 50 6.63 21.87 -20.09
N PRO A 51 5.31 22.05 -20.33
CA PRO A 51 4.29 21.73 -19.33
C PRO A 51 4.40 20.25 -18.96
N GLN A 52 4.71 20.01 -17.69
CA GLN A 52 5.02 18.67 -17.21
C GLN A 52 3.73 17.87 -16.99
N PRO A 53 3.71 16.56 -17.29
CA PRO A 53 2.55 15.74 -17.03
C PRO A 53 2.32 15.66 -15.52
N THR A 54 1.25 16.28 -15.05
CA THR A 54 0.78 16.19 -13.67
C THR A 54 -0.21 15.03 -13.55
N ILE A 55 0.00 14.13 -12.60
CA ILE A 55 -1.02 13.13 -12.29
C ILE A 55 -2.07 13.80 -11.41
N THR A 56 -3.29 13.94 -11.94
CA THR A 56 -4.40 14.55 -11.21
C THR A 56 -5.47 13.51 -10.91
N ILE A 57 -5.76 13.33 -9.62
CA ILE A 57 -6.78 12.44 -9.11
C ILE A 57 -7.92 13.27 -8.55
N LYS A 58 -9.09 13.22 -9.18
CA LYS A 58 -10.29 13.89 -8.67
C LYS A 58 -10.90 13.06 -7.54
N VAL A 59 -11.18 13.67 -6.39
CA VAL A 59 -11.82 13.01 -5.24
C VAL A 59 -13.18 13.66 -5.01
N GLU A 60 -14.24 12.86 -5.03
CA GLU A 60 -15.62 13.28 -4.80
C GLU A 60 -16.18 12.48 -3.61
N THR A 61 -16.87 13.14 -2.67
CA THR A 61 -17.48 12.47 -1.53
C THR A 61 -18.78 13.11 -1.05
N ASN A 62 -19.61 12.33 -0.35
CA ASN A 62 -20.82 12.76 0.32
C ASN A 62 -20.62 13.11 1.80
N ASN A 63 -19.41 12.92 2.32
CA ASN A 63 -19.06 13.21 3.71
C ASN A 63 -17.92 14.25 3.74
N GLU A 64 -18.21 15.43 4.27
CA GLU A 64 -17.24 16.54 4.36
C GLU A 64 -16.00 16.16 5.19
N ASP A 65 -16.17 15.37 6.26
CA ASP A 65 -15.07 14.97 7.12
C ASP A 65 -14.06 14.07 6.40
N LEU A 66 -14.53 13.20 5.50
CA LEU A 66 -13.63 12.40 4.65
C LEU A 66 -12.84 13.28 3.69
N LEU A 67 -13.44 14.36 3.17
CA LEU A 67 -12.72 15.30 2.32
C LEU A 67 -11.65 16.06 3.13
N ARG A 68 -11.98 16.47 4.36
CA ARG A 68 -11.02 17.11 5.29
C ARG A 68 -9.89 16.17 5.68
N GLN A 69 -10.17 14.89 5.92
CA GLN A 69 -9.14 13.88 6.14
C GLN A 69 -8.22 13.73 4.93
N CYS A 70 -8.78 13.69 3.71
CA CYS A 70 -7.96 13.69 2.49
C CYS A 70 -7.10 14.96 2.37
N GLN A 71 -7.63 16.12 2.77
CA GLN A 71 -6.86 17.38 2.79
C GLN A 71 -5.67 17.33 3.75
N LEU A 72 -5.83 16.69 4.92
CA LEU A 72 -4.77 16.52 5.90
C LEU A 72 -3.73 15.48 5.46
N GLU A 73 -4.19 14.35 4.92
CA GLU A 73 -3.34 13.26 4.45
C GLU A 73 -2.48 13.70 3.24
N TYR A 74 -3.10 14.38 2.28
CA TYR A 74 -2.45 14.86 1.05
C TYR A 74 -2.10 16.35 1.13
N PHE A 75 -1.80 16.86 2.33
CA PHE A 75 -1.46 18.26 2.55
C PHE A 75 -0.34 18.73 1.60
N GLY A 76 -0.54 19.88 0.96
CA GLY A 76 0.37 20.43 -0.05
C GLY A 76 0.15 19.92 -1.49
N PHE A 77 -0.59 18.83 -1.67
CA PHE A 77 -0.96 18.26 -2.98
C PHE A 77 -2.46 18.28 -3.24
N PHE A 78 -3.27 18.45 -2.19
CA PHE A 78 -4.72 18.58 -2.30
C PHE A 78 -5.13 20.01 -2.64
N HIS A 79 -5.97 20.17 -3.65
CA HIS A 79 -6.53 21.44 -4.10
C HIS A 79 -8.06 21.39 -4.13
N PRO A 80 -8.75 22.44 -3.66
CA PRO A 80 -10.19 22.57 -3.91
C PRO A 80 -10.44 22.75 -5.42
N ILE A 81 -11.58 22.26 -5.92
CA ILE A 81 -11.94 22.43 -7.33
C ILE A 81 -12.12 23.92 -7.64
N SER A 82 -11.34 24.43 -8.59
CA SER A 82 -11.52 25.78 -9.12
C SER A 82 -12.68 25.81 -10.11
N THR A 83 -13.58 26.77 -9.98
CA THR A 83 -14.73 27.00 -10.88
C THR A 83 -14.34 27.41 -12.31
N ASN A 84 -13.05 27.62 -12.58
CA ASN A 84 -12.55 27.96 -13.90
C ASN A 84 -12.20 26.67 -14.67
N ASN A 85 -13.06 26.34 -15.64
CA ASN A 85 -12.95 25.24 -16.60
C ASN A 85 -11.72 25.36 -17.53
N SER A 86 -10.50 25.34 -17.02
CA SER A 86 -9.31 25.12 -17.86
C SER A 86 -9.13 23.60 -18.04
N ILE A 87 -9.62 23.09 -19.18
CA ILE A 87 -9.32 21.77 -19.77
C ILE A 87 -8.87 20.71 -18.76
N ASN A 88 -9.85 20.01 -18.18
CA ASN A 88 -9.68 18.90 -17.23
C ASN A 88 -8.78 17.79 -17.81
N SER A 89 -7.48 17.81 -17.52
CA SER A 89 -6.61 16.64 -17.70
C SER A 89 -6.58 15.83 -16.39
N THR A 90 -7.75 15.36 -15.92
CA THR A 90 -7.83 14.42 -14.80
C THR A 90 -7.46 13.03 -15.29
N ASN A 91 -6.41 12.42 -14.72
CA ASN A 91 -5.95 11.09 -15.12
C ASN A 91 -6.85 9.99 -14.54
N SER A 92 -7.34 10.20 -13.32
CA SER A 92 -8.30 9.30 -12.69
C SER A 92 -9.27 10.05 -11.79
N GLU A 93 -10.42 9.43 -11.56
CA GLU A 93 -11.50 9.98 -10.73
C GLU A 93 -11.91 8.96 -9.67
N ILE A 94 -12.17 9.45 -8.46
CA ILE A 94 -12.54 8.64 -7.30
C ILE A 94 -13.83 9.19 -6.68
N CYS A 95 -14.78 8.30 -6.44
CA CYS A 95 -16.04 8.58 -5.77
C CYS A 95 -16.13 7.80 -4.44
N ILE A 96 -16.13 8.51 -3.31
CA ILE A 96 -16.22 7.94 -1.96
C ILE A 96 -17.59 8.25 -1.39
N HIS A 97 -18.42 7.23 -1.18
CA HIS A 97 -19.77 7.42 -0.68
C HIS A 97 -20.02 6.63 0.61
N VAL A 98 -20.33 7.33 1.70
CA VAL A 98 -20.77 6.72 2.96
C VAL A 98 -22.24 6.31 2.82
N GLY A 99 -22.51 5.03 3.03
CA GLY A 99 -23.82 4.44 2.84
C GLY A 99 -24.03 3.85 1.44
N PRO A 100 -24.97 2.90 1.29
CA PRO A 100 -25.31 2.35 -0.01
C PRO A 100 -26.12 3.35 -0.86
N PRO A 101 -26.18 3.15 -2.19
CA PRO A 101 -27.06 3.94 -3.06
C PRO A 101 -28.53 3.82 -2.62
N LYS A 102 -29.17 4.97 -2.33
CA LYS A 102 -30.48 5.06 -1.66
C LYS A 102 -31.60 4.23 -2.33
N SER A 103 -31.58 4.07 -3.65
CA SER A 103 -32.61 3.35 -4.42
C SER A 103 -32.29 1.87 -4.70
N LEU A 104 -31.03 1.45 -4.54
CA LEU A 104 -30.55 0.11 -4.92
C LEU A 104 -30.10 -0.74 -3.72
N GLY A 105 -29.75 -0.11 -2.59
CA GLY A 105 -29.19 -0.78 -1.42
C GLY A 105 -27.81 -1.39 -1.69
N CYS A 106 -27.40 -2.38 -0.89
CA CYS A 106 -26.20 -3.17 -1.18
C CYS A 106 -26.51 -4.27 -2.23
N PRO A 107 -25.54 -4.70 -3.05
CA PRO A 107 -25.73 -5.85 -3.94
C PRO A 107 -25.97 -7.13 -3.14
N TYR A 108 -27.24 -7.52 -2.99
CA TYR A 108 -27.64 -8.66 -2.15
C TYR A 108 -27.05 -10.00 -2.63
N THR A 109 -26.68 -10.10 -3.91
CA THR A 109 -25.91 -11.25 -4.44
C THR A 109 -24.55 -11.36 -3.82
N LEU A 110 -23.74 -10.31 -3.90
CA LEU A 110 -22.39 -10.31 -3.36
C LEU A 110 -22.41 -10.48 -1.83
N THR A 111 -23.43 -9.94 -1.13
CA THR A 111 -23.65 -10.24 0.30
C THR A 111 -23.87 -11.72 0.53
N SER A 112 -24.87 -12.31 -0.13
CA SER A 112 -25.24 -13.70 0.07
C SER A 112 -24.18 -14.70 -0.39
N GLU A 113 -23.40 -14.38 -1.43
CA GLU A 113 -22.28 -15.21 -1.88
C GLU A 113 -21.18 -15.27 -0.81
N ALA A 114 -20.95 -14.18 -0.07
CA ALA A 114 -20.05 -14.22 1.07
C ALA A 114 -20.65 -14.97 2.25
N ASP A 115 -21.94 -14.81 2.54
CA ASP A 115 -22.58 -15.56 3.62
C ASP A 115 -22.49 -17.06 3.35
N ASN A 116 -22.72 -17.47 2.09
CA ASN A 116 -22.56 -18.85 1.64
C ASN A 116 -21.09 -19.32 1.70
N PHE A 117 -20.14 -18.48 1.30
CA PHE A 117 -18.71 -18.80 1.39
C PHE A 117 -18.27 -18.99 2.84
N THR A 118 -18.65 -18.05 3.71
CA THR A 118 -18.39 -18.07 5.15
C THR A 118 -18.96 -19.34 5.79
N GLU A 119 -20.22 -19.67 5.47
CA GLU A 119 -20.87 -20.88 5.96
C GLU A 119 -20.22 -22.17 5.41
N ALA A 120 -19.76 -22.16 4.16
CA ALA A 120 -19.06 -23.30 3.56
C ALA A 120 -17.69 -23.53 4.22
N VAL A 121 -16.92 -22.46 4.47
CA VAL A 121 -15.65 -22.50 5.21
C VAL A 121 -15.91 -23.03 6.62
N ARG A 122 -16.89 -22.45 7.33
CA ARG A 122 -17.30 -22.90 8.67
C ARG A 122 -17.61 -24.39 8.68
N ARG A 123 -18.42 -24.89 7.75
CA ARG A 123 -18.78 -26.33 7.67
C ARG A 123 -17.58 -27.23 7.34
N SER A 124 -16.67 -26.78 6.47
CA SER A 124 -15.47 -27.53 6.13
C SER A 124 -14.56 -27.68 7.34
N GLU A 125 -14.36 -26.58 8.10
CA GLU A 125 -13.54 -26.56 9.31
C GLU A 125 -14.20 -27.32 10.46
N GLU A 126 -15.52 -27.20 10.60
CA GLU A 126 -16.33 -28.00 11.52
C GLU A 126 -16.12 -29.49 11.26
N LYS A 127 -16.14 -29.92 10.00
CA LYS A 127 -15.93 -31.30 9.60
C LYS A 127 -14.50 -31.79 9.89
N SER A 128 -13.49 -30.96 9.63
CA SER A 128 -12.09 -31.28 9.98
C SER A 128 -11.89 -31.51 11.48
N VAL A 129 -12.54 -30.71 12.34
CA VAL A 129 -12.53 -30.90 13.81
C VAL A 129 -13.20 -32.21 14.23
N TRP A 130 -14.28 -32.62 13.56
CA TRP A 130 -14.96 -33.90 13.83
C TRP A 130 -14.13 -35.12 13.38
N GLU A 131 -13.26 -34.96 12.39
CA GLU A 131 -12.45 -36.04 11.81
C GLU A 131 -11.07 -36.20 12.49
N GLU A 132 -10.76 -35.43 13.56
CA GLU A 132 -9.47 -35.42 14.28
C GLU A 132 -8.24 -35.30 13.35
N THR A 133 -8.42 -34.63 12.20
CA THR A 133 -7.32 -34.38 11.25
C THR A 133 -6.62 -33.10 11.64
N ASP A 134 -5.49 -33.23 12.35
CA ASP A 134 -4.76 -32.12 12.98
C ASP A 134 -4.05 -31.16 12.00
N ILE A 135 -4.21 -31.33 10.69
CA ILE A 135 -3.49 -30.52 9.71
C ILE A 135 -4.41 -30.18 8.54
N ALA A 136 -5.31 -29.23 8.76
CA ALA A 136 -5.74 -28.37 7.67
C ALA A 136 -4.66 -27.28 7.50
N GLU A 137 -3.61 -27.57 6.72
CA GLU A 137 -2.84 -26.49 6.09
C GLU A 137 -3.77 -25.80 5.08
N VAL A 138 -4.58 -24.86 5.55
CA VAL A 138 -5.40 -24.04 4.66
C VAL A 138 -5.16 -22.58 5.03
N PRO A 139 -4.57 -21.78 4.13
CA PRO A 139 -4.40 -20.35 4.37
C PRO A 139 -5.79 -19.75 4.45
N HIS A 140 -6.07 -18.94 5.47
CA HIS A 140 -7.29 -18.13 5.53
C HIS A 140 -7.47 -17.35 4.22
N SER A 141 -8.27 -17.89 3.30
CA SER A 141 -8.29 -17.40 1.92
C SER A 141 -9.18 -16.16 1.87
N THR A 142 -8.54 -14.99 1.90
CA THR A 142 -9.21 -13.75 1.52
C THR A 142 -9.66 -13.91 0.07
N ARG A 143 -10.97 -13.94 -0.17
CA ARG A 143 -11.57 -14.07 -1.49
C ARG A 143 -12.17 -12.74 -1.92
N TRP A 144 -12.03 -12.38 -3.18
CA TRP A 144 -12.77 -11.26 -3.76
C TRP A 144 -14.00 -11.79 -4.49
N LEU A 145 -15.16 -11.20 -4.21
CA LEU A 145 -16.40 -11.47 -4.93
C LEU A 145 -16.67 -10.30 -5.85
N THR A 146 -16.71 -10.54 -7.15
CA THR A 146 -16.91 -9.51 -8.17
C THR A 146 -18.15 -9.81 -8.99
N GLN A 147 -18.98 -8.80 -9.17
CA GLN A 147 -20.15 -8.84 -10.03
C GLN A 147 -19.99 -7.80 -11.15
N PRO A 148 -20.15 -8.21 -12.42
CA PRO A 148 -20.09 -7.29 -13.54
C PRO A 148 -21.32 -6.37 -13.57
N LEU A 149 -21.08 -5.13 -13.97
CA LEU A 149 -22.04 -4.15 -14.46
C LEU A 149 -21.94 -4.11 -15.99
N ILE A 150 -22.73 -3.26 -16.66
CA ILE A 150 -22.71 -3.18 -18.14
C ILE A 150 -21.40 -2.58 -18.68
N ASP A 151 -20.84 -1.58 -18.00
CA ASP A 151 -19.64 -0.83 -18.38
C ASP A 151 -18.65 -0.69 -17.20
N GLY A 152 -18.65 -1.69 -16.31
CA GLY A 152 -17.82 -1.72 -15.12
C GLY A 152 -18.05 -2.94 -14.25
N PHE A 153 -17.62 -2.87 -13.00
CA PHE A 153 -17.85 -3.92 -12.02
C PHE A 153 -18.02 -3.38 -10.61
N ILE A 154 -18.53 -4.24 -9.73
CA ILE A 154 -18.53 -4.04 -8.28
C ILE A 154 -17.90 -5.27 -7.62
N SER A 155 -17.04 -5.05 -6.64
CA SER A 155 -16.29 -6.09 -5.96
C SER A 155 -16.24 -5.85 -4.45
N ARG A 156 -16.18 -6.94 -3.68
CA ARG A 156 -16.06 -6.90 -2.23
C ARG A 156 -15.06 -7.95 -1.75
N ARG A 157 -14.23 -7.58 -0.78
CA ARG A 157 -13.29 -8.50 -0.11
C ARG A 157 -14.04 -9.33 0.94
N VAL A 158 -13.82 -10.63 0.95
CA VAL A 158 -14.41 -11.54 1.92
C VAL A 158 -13.27 -12.26 2.60
N THR A 159 -13.08 -12.00 3.87
CA THR A 159 -12.13 -12.70 4.73
C THR A 159 -12.88 -13.82 5.45
N SER A 160 -12.26 -14.99 5.60
CA SER A 160 -12.75 -15.98 6.56
C SER A 160 -12.67 -15.37 7.97
N HIS A 161 -13.62 -15.71 8.85
CA HIS A 161 -13.83 -15.12 10.18
C HIS A 161 -12.56 -14.60 10.88
N VAL A 162 -12.45 -13.26 10.98
CA VAL A 162 -11.26 -12.53 11.48
C VAL A 162 -11.05 -12.62 13.00
N GLY A 163 -11.95 -13.26 13.74
CA GLY A 163 -11.87 -13.36 15.19
C GLY A 163 -11.25 -14.65 15.75
N LEU A 164 -10.75 -15.55 14.90
CA LEU A 164 -10.37 -16.91 15.32
C LEU A 164 -8.91 -17.19 14.99
N ASN A 165 -8.01 -16.91 15.95
CA ASN A 165 -6.69 -17.51 15.91
C ASN A 165 -6.84 -19.03 16.07
N THR A 166 -6.10 -19.79 15.26
CA THR A 166 -6.14 -21.27 15.18
C THR A 166 -6.11 -21.96 16.55
N GLU A 167 -5.37 -21.40 17.51
CA GLU A 167 -5.19 -21.97 18.86
C GLU A 167 -6.46 -21.98 19.74
N THR A 168 -7.43 -21.08 19.52
CA THR A 168 -8.66 -20.96 20.35
C THR A 168 -9.94 -21.30 19.58
N MET A 169 -9.80 -21.71 18.32
CA MET A 169 -10.88 -21.89 17.36
C MET A 169 -11.78 -23.07 17.70
N SER A 170 -11.21 -24.22 18.06
CA SER A 170 -11.95 -25.42 18.45
C SER A 170 -12.83 -25.16 19.68
N HIS A 171 -12.30 -24.45 20.68
CA HIS A 171 -13.03 -24.05 21.87
C HIS A 171 -14.14 -23.03 21.58
N THR A 172 -13.86 -22.01 20.75
CA THR A 172 -14.84 -20.98 20.39
C THR A 172 -15.99 -21.55 19.55
N LEU A 173 -15.70 -22.45 18.60
CA LEU A 173 -16.71 -23.18 17.84
C LEU A 173 -17.52 -24.13 18.73
N MET A 174 -16.86 -24.85 19.65
CA MET A 174 -17.56 -25.70 20.61
C MET A 174 -18.51 -24.89 21.51
N MET A 175 -18.06 -23.73 22.01
CA MET A 175 -18.90 -22.85 22.82
C MET A 175 -20.05 -22.23 22.02
N ALA A 176 -19.78 -21.72 20.80
CA ALA A 176 -20.81 -21.17 19.93
C ALA A 176 -21.89 -22.22 19.60
N ARG A 177 -21.49 -23.48 19.35
CA ARG A 177 -22.42 -24.61 19.18
C ARG A 177 -23.22 -24.91 20.45
N LYS A 178 -22.57 -24.97 21.61
CA LYS A 178 -23.26 -25.20 22.90
C LYS A 178 -24.27 -24.10 23.23
N LEU A 179 -23.97 -22.86 22.84
CA LEU A 179 -24.80 -21.69 23.11
C LEU A 179 -25.75 -21.34 21.95
N ASN A 180 -25.73 -22.08 20.84
CA ASN A 180 -26.43 -21.75 19.59
C ASN A 180 -26.21 -20.31 19.11
N LEU A 181 -25.03 -19.75 19.37
CA LEU A 181 -24.67 -18.39 18.97
C LEU A 181 -24.13 -18.41 17.54
N GLY A 182 -24.69 -17.57 16.67
CA GLY A 182 -24.12 -17.30 15.35
C GLY A 182 -22.84 -16.49 15.48
N LEU A 183 -21.74 -16.95 14.87
CA LEU A 183 -20.53 -16.13 14.74
C LEU A 183 -20.80 -15.06 13.68
N SER A 184 -20.81 -13.80 14.10
CA SER A 184 -21.01 -12.71 13.16
C SER A 184 -19.75 -12.51 12.29
N PRO A 185 -19.89 -12.43 10.97
CA PRO A 185 -18.80 -12.01 10.10
C PRO A 185 -18.58 -10.50 10.25
N TYR A 186 -17.71 -10.09 11.17
CA TYR A 186 -17.28 -8.70 11.26
C TYR A 186 -15.89 -8.51 10.65
N GLU A 187 -15.90 -8.30 9.34
CA GLU A 187 -15.05 -7.33 8.65
C GLU A 187 -15.92 -6.83 7.48
N LEU A 188 -16.65 -5.73 7.68
CA LEU A 188 -17.42 -5.12 6.60
C LEU A 188 -16.43 -4.46 5.64
N SER A 189 -15.85 -5.26 4.75
CA SER A 189 -15.09 -4.68 3.66
C SER A 189 -16.03 -3.84 2.80
N PRO A 190 -15.59 -2.67 2.37
CA PRO A 190 -16.41 -1.81 1.54
C PRO A 190 -16.57 -2.40 0.14
N TYR A 191 -17.63 -1.99 -0.56
CA TYR A 191 -17.82 -2.31 -1.97
C TYR A 191 -16.99 -1.37 -2.81
N TYR A 192 -16.05 -1.94 -3.56
CA TYR A 192 -15.27 -1.24 -4.57
C TYR A 192 -15.98 -1.35 -5.90
N PHE A 193 -16.03 -0.28 -6.68
CA PHE A 193 -16.56 -0.34 -8.05
C PHE A 193 -15.68 0.50 -8.97
N ALA A 194 -15.56 0.07 -10.22
CA ALA A 194 -14.81 0.79 -11.23
C ALA A 194 -15.44 0.60 -12.60
N ASN A 195 -15.12 1.50 -13.53
CA ASN A 195 -15.43 1.28 -14.93
C ASN A 195 -14.44 0.29 -15.56
N ASP A 196 -14.77 -0.25 -16.74
CA ASP A 196 -13.92 -1.25 -17.40
C ASP A 196 -12.53 -0.73 -17.79
N LEU A 197 -12.40 0.59 -17.99
CA LEU A 197 -11.12 1.25 -18.30
C LEU A 197 -10.29 1.60 -17.06
N LEU A 198 -10.79 1.34 -15.85
CA LEU A 198 -10.15 1.69 -14.57
C LEU A 198 -9.75 3.18 -14.44
N SER A 199 -10.43 4.06 -15.17
CA SER A 199 -10.23 5.51 -15.11
C SER A 199 -11.07 6.15 -14.01
N SER A 200 -12.13 5.47 -13.57
CA SER A 200 -13.01 5.94 -12.52
C SER A 200 -13.24 4.83 -11.50
N TRP A 201 -13.01 5.16 -10.24
CA TRP A 201 -13.10 4.29 -9.10
C TRP A 201 -14.13 4.81 -8.12
N GLY A 202 -14.65 3.92 -7.28
CA GLY A 202 -15.39 4.35 -6.13
C GLY A 202 -15.54 3.28 -5.08
N ILE A 203 -16.01 3.75 -3.94
CA ILE A 203 -16.21 2.93 -2.75
C ILE A 203 -17.52 3.32 -2.09
N PHE A 204 -18.27 2.32 -1.61
CA PHE A 204 -19.36 2.56 -0.67
C PHE A 204 -19.47 1.47 0.39
N SER A 205 -19.91 1.85 1.59
CA SER A 205 -20.05 0.97 2.76
C SER A 205 -21.44 1.11 3.40
N SER A 206 -21.82 0.20 4.30
CA SER A 206 -23.11 0.29 5.03
C SER A 206 -23.06 1.34 6.15
N THR A 207 -24.19 2.00 6.41
CA THR A 207 -24.34 3.16 7.31
C THR A 207 -24.23 2.87 8.82
N GLU A 208 -24.03 1.61 9.23
CA GLU A 208 -24.11 1.23 10.65
C GLU A 208 -22.80 1.39 11.44
N SER A 209 -21.66 1.68 10.79
CA SER A 209 -20.40 1.99 11.47
C SER A 209 -20.27 3.49 11.73
N LEU A 210 -21.19 4.03 12.53
CA LEU A 210 -21.06 5.40 13.08
C LEU A 210 -20.00 5.49 14.18
N ASN A 211 -19.53 4.34 14.68
CA ASN A 211 -18.42 4.26 15.62
C ASN A 211 -17.28 3.45 14.98
N SER A 212 -16.10 4.07 14.97
CA SER A 212 -14.80 3.60 14.44
C SER A 212 -14.71 3.39 12.93
N GLU A 213 -13.83 4.18 12.29
CA GLU A 213 -13.01 3.65 11.19
C GLU A 213 -13.79 3.05 10.01
N ILE A 214 -14.45 3.87 9.17
CA ILE A 214 -14.25 3.59 7.74
C ILE A 214 -12.74 3.73 7.58
N SER A 215 -12.02 2.61 7.60
CA SER A 215 -10.60 2.60 7.88
C SER A 215 -9.93 3.56 6.90
N GLU A 216 -9.14 4.52 7.40
CA GLU A 216 -8.37 5.42 6.55
C GLU A 216 -7.57 4.63 5.49
N ASP A 217 -7.28 3.36 5.79
CA ASP A 217 -6.72 2.35 4.89
C ASP A 217 -7.56 2.06 3.64
N ASP A 218 -8.89 2.07 3.69
CA ASP A 218 -9.74 1.77 2.53
C ASP A 218 -9.77 2.95 1.55
N VAL A 219 -9.86 4.18 2.05
CA VAL A 219 -9.76 5.40 1.24
C VAL A 219 -8.36 5.49 0.64
N SER A 220 -7.32 5.34 1.46
CA SER A 220 -5.93 5.33 1.00
C SER A 220 -5.67 4.22 -0.01
N ARG A 221 -6.27 3.03 0.17
CA ARG A 221 -6.19 1.93 -0.80
C ARG A 221 -6.85 2.29 -2.12
N LEU A 222 -8.02 2.92 -2.10
CA LEU A 222 -8.72 3.35 -3.31
C LEU A 222 -7.91 4.40 -4.07
N VAL A 223 -7.30 5.37 -3.37
CA VAL A 223 -6.39 6.36 -3.98
C VAL A 223 -5.18 5.68 -4.60
N ASN A 224 -4.57 4.71 -3.90
CA ASN A 224 -3.49 3.89 -4.46
C ASN A 224 -3.90 3.12 -5.72
N LEU A 225 -5.10 2.54 -5.76
CA LEU A 225 -5.61 1.83 -6.93
C LEU A 225 -5.85 2.78 -8.12
N ALA A 226 -6.43 3.95 -7.87
CA ALA A 226 -6.70 4.95 -8.90
C ALA A 226 -5.42 5.61 -9.45
N HIS A 227 -4.39 5.75 -8.62
CA HIS A 227 -3.06 6.17 -9.07
C HIS A 227 -2.39 5.07 -9.89
N ALA A 228 -2.39 3.83 -9.39
CA ALA A 228 -1.81 2.70 -10.09
C ALA A 228 -2.46 2.49 -11.47
N SER A 229 -3.80 2.57 -11.56
CA SER A 229 -4.51 2.42 -12.84
C SER A 229 -4.23 3.54 -13.84
N ALA A 230 -3.88 4.74 -13.37
CA ALA A 230 -3.45 5.84 -14.23
C ALA A 230 -1.99 5.68 -14.68
N VAL A 231 -1.10 5.25 -13.78
CA VAL A 231 0.34 5.23 -13.99
C VAL A 231 0.83 4.01 -14.76
N LEU A 232 0.35 2.82 -14.39
CA LEU A 232 0.80 1.54 -14.95
C LEU A 232 0.67 1.46 -16.48
N PRO A 233 -0.51 1.72 -17.08
CA PRO A 233 -0.65 1.66 -18.54
C PRO A 233 0.06 2.83 -19.25
N LEU A 234 0.09 4.02 -18.64
CA LEU A 234 0.65 5.22 -19.26
C LEU A 234 2.18 5.17 -19.36
N TYR A 235 2.86 4.70 -18.32
CA TYR A 235 4.32 4.73 -18.23
C TYR A 235 4.97 3.34 -18.31
N ARG A 236 4.18 2.26 -18.43
CA ARG A 236 4.67 0.87 -18.40
C ARG A 236 5.59 0.61 -17.19
N SER A 237 5.21 1.19 -16.07
CA SER A 237 5.99 1.12 -14.82
C SER A 237 5.82 -0.22 -14.13
N VAL A 238 6.75 -0.58 -13.26
CA VAL A 238 6.64 -1.69 -12.32
C VAL A 238 6.18 -1.16 -10.97
N TRP A 239 5.20 -1.82 -10.34
CA TRP A 239 4.72 -1.45 -9.01
C TRP A 239 5.50 -2.23 -7.94
N LEU A 240 6.29 -1.52 -7.15
CA LEU A 240 7.21 -2.10 -6.16
C LEU A 240 6.72 -1.84 -4.73
N ASN A 241 6.96 -2.82 -3.84
CA ASN A 241 6.81 -2.69 -2.40
C ASN A 241 8.15 -2.31 -1.77
N GLY A 242 8.29 -1.03 -1.43
CA GLY A 242 9.50 -0.49 -0.83
C GLY A 242 9.39 1.00 -0.60
N SER A 243 10.51 1.60 -0.20
CA SER A 243 10.61 3.03 0.00
C SER A 243 11.57 3.63 -1.04
N ALA A 244 11.27 4.84 -1.50
CA ALA A 244 12.10 5.57 -2.45
C ALA A 244 12.36 6.97 -1.91
N LEU A 245 13.63 7.36 -1.89
CA LEU A 245 14.11 8.65 -1.40
C LEU A 245 14.79 9.40 -2.54
N CYS A 246 14.69 10.71 -2.53
CA CYS A 246 15.44 11.59 -3.41
C CYS A 246 16.06 12.75 -2.64
N ASP A 247 17.15 13.27 -3.20
CA ASP A 247 17.74 14.52 -2.76
C ASP A 247 17.32 15.67 -3.69
N ASP A 248 17.62 16.89 -3.26
CA ASP A 248 17.42 18.05 -4.12
C ASP A 248 18.24 17.94 -5.40
N ASN A 249 19.40 17.26 -5.40
CA ASN A 249 20.34 17.16 -6.51
C ASN A 249 19.89 16.32 -7.71
N GLY A 250 18.68 15.77 -7.68
CA GLY A 250 18.19 14.92 -8.74
C GLY A 250 18.78 13.51 -8.68
N ASN A 251 19.20 13.08 -7.49
CA ASN A 251 19.55 11.69 -7.19
C ASN A 251 18.42 11.00 -6.42
N ALA A 252 18.24 9.71 -6.66
CA ALA A 252 17.35 8.87 -5.88
C ALA A 252 18.02 7.57 -5.43
N VAL A 253 17.45 6.97 -4.39
CA VAL A 253 17.81 5.65 -3.86
C VAL A 253 16.54 4.85 -3.58
N LEU A 254 16.55 3.57 -3.95
CA LEU A 254 15.48 2.63 -3.63
C LEU A 254 15.86 1.80 -2.40
N ILE A 255 14.90 1.56 -1.52
CA ILE A 255 15.02 0.67 -0.36
C ILE A 255 14.05 -0.48 -0.55
N LEU A 256 14.60 -1.68 -0.81
CA LEU A 256 13.88 -2.91 -1.09
C LEU A 256 14.19 -3.97 -0.02
N GLY A 257 13.41 -5.04 0.03
CA GLY A 257 13.60 -6.12 1.01
C GLY A 257 12.29 -6.74 1.48
N SER A 258 12.41 -7.74 2.34
CA SER A 258 11.29 -8.57 2.79
C SER A 258 10.22 -7.80 3.58
N ARG A 259 9.03 -8.40 3.73
CA ARG A 259 8.02 -7.87 4.66
C ARG A 259 8.64 -7.82 6.06
N LYS A 260 8.39 -6.74 6.81
CA LYS A 260 8.97 -6.48 8.14
C LYS A 260 10.51 -6.31 8.18
N SER A 261 11.18 -6.05 7.05
CA SER A 261 12.63 -5.75 7.05
C SER A 261 13.01 -4.33 7.52
N GLY A 262 12.03 -3.49 7.82
CA GLY A 262 12.25 -2.11 8.26
C GLY A 262 12.49 -1.07 7.16
N LYS A 263 12.06 -1.33 5.92
CA LYS A 263 12.18 -0.38 4.79
C LYS A 263 11.63 1.01 5.14
N THR A 264 10.37 1.04 5.57
CA THR A 264 9.66 2.25 6.00
C THR A 264 10.41 2.94 7.15
N THR A 265 10.79 2.18 8.18
CA THR A 265 11.54 2.68 9.33
C THR A 265 12.87 3.31 8.93
N LEU A 266 13.65 2.65 8.05
CA LEU A 266 14.92 3.15 7.54
C LEU A 266 14.73 4.46 6.76
N ALA A 267 13.70 4.55 5.92
CA ALA A 267 13.39 5.76 5.17
C ALA A 267 13.11 6.95 6.11
N LEU A 268 12.36 6.73 7.20
CA LEU A 268 12.07 7.75 8.20
C LEU A 268 13.32 8.15 9.00
N HIS A 269 14.22 7.22 9.31
CA HIS A 269 15.51 7.57 9.91
C HIS A 269 16.41 8.38 8.98
N CYS A 270 16.38 8.11 7.66
CA CYS A 270 17.09 8.92 6.67
C CYS A 270 16.55 10.36 6.64
N LEU A 271 15.22 10.55 6.71
CA LEU A 271 14.61 11.87 6.83
C LEU A 271 15.00 12.60 8.11
N ALA A 272 14.99 11.91 9.25
CA ALA A 272 15.39 12.49 10.54
C ALA A 272 16.86 12.93 10.58
N ASN A 273 17.73 12.22 9.84
CA ASN A 273 19.17 12.46 9.85
C ASN A 273 19.63 13.51 8.82
N SER A 274 18.80 13.87 7.85
CA SER A 274 19.16 14.76 6.74
C SER A 274 18.60 16.18 6.91
N SER A 275 19.45 17.17 6.70
CA SER A 275 19.11 18.60 6.70
C SER A 275 18.24 18.93 5.49
N SER A 276 16.92 19.09 5.66
CA SER A 276 15.86 19.56 4.72
C SER A 276 15.80 19.08 3.26
N SER A 277 16.88 18.54 2.68
CA SER A 277 17.07 18.30 1.26
C SER A 277 16.58 16.93 0.79
N LEU A 278 16.40 16.01 1.73
CA LEU A 278 15.94 14.65 1.44
C LEU A 278 14.42 14.60 1.51
N ARG A 279 13.81 14.02 0.46
CA ARG A 279 12.37 13.90 0.27
C ARG A 279 11.99 12.47 -0.07
N LEU A 280 10.78 12.08 0.30
CA LEU A 280 10.16 10.81 -0.06
C LEU A 280 9.49 10.88 -1.42
N ILE A 281 9.70 9.87 -2.25
CA ILE A 281 8.89 9.64 -3.45
C ILE A 281 7.76 8.67 -3.13
N GLY A 282 8.06 7.61 -2.35
CA GLY A 282 7.09 6.64 -1.86
C GLY A 282 7.64 5.94 -0.61
N LEU A 283 6.76 5.52 0.30
CA LEU A 283 7.16 4.97 1.60
C LEU A 283 6.94 3.46 1.70
N GLU A 284 5.78 2.98 1.25
CA GLU A 284 5.45 1.54 1.26
C GLU A 284 5.41 0.94 -0.13
N ASN A 285 5.08 1.78 -1.11
CA ASN A 285 4.99 1.39 -2.50
C ASN A 285 5.22 2.59 -3.40
N PHE A 286 5.77 2.31 -4.58
CA PHE A 286 6.05 3.28 -5.61
C PHE A 286 6.14 2.57 -6.97
N HIS A 287 6.12 3.34 -8.03
CA HIS A 287 6.23 2.90 -9.40
C HIS A 287 7.60 3.29 -9.94
N LEU A 288 8.25 2.37 -10.64
CA LEU A 288 9.50 2.60 -11.35
C LEU A 288 9.24 2.45 -12.85
N ALA A 289 9.60 3.46 -13.63
CA ALA A 289 9.51 3.45 -15.09
C ALA A 289 10.83 3.88 -15.73
N PRO A 290 11.12 3.39 -16.96
CA PRO A 290 12.31 3.80 -17.70
C PRO A 290 12.19 5.27 -18.14
N SER A 291 13.31 5.95 -18.37
CA SER A 291 13.31 7.33 -18.86
C SER A 291 12.55 7.52 -20.17
N THR A 292 12.58 6.51 -21.05
CA THR A 292 11.89 6.49 -22.35
C THR A 292 10.37 6.54 -22.23
N ALA A 293 9.80 6.25 -21.06
CA ALA A 293 8.37 6.35 -20.83
C ALA A 293 7.86 7.80 -20.85
N VAL A 294 8.76 8.80 -20.76
CA VAL A 294 8.38 10.20 -20.80
C VAL A 294 8.59 10.79 -22.19
N VAL A 295 7.48 10.99 -22.90
CA VAL A 295 7.44 11.53 -24.26
C VAL A 295 8.02 12.95 -24.31
N ASN A 296 8.74 13.28 -25.39
CA ASN A 296 9.35 14.59 -25.70
C ASN A 296 10.53 15.04 -24.80
N ARG A 297 11.30 14.10 -24.22
CA ARG A 297 12.49 14.45 -23.43
C ARG A 297 13.77 13.94 -24.07
N SER A 298 14.60 14.87 -24.53
CA SER A 298 15.99 14.57 -24.90
C SER A 298 16.79 14.31 -23.63
N THR A 299 17.09 13.05 -23.34
CA THR A 299 18.02 12.68 -22.26
C THR A 299 19.45 13.02 -22.71
N SER A 300 19.91 14.24 -22.45
CA SER A 300 21.25 14.71 -22.81
C SER A 300 22.30 14.50 -21.71
N GLY A 301 22.03 13.63 -20.72
CA GLY A 301 22.92 13.36 -19.59
C GLY A 301 23.52 11.97 -19.60
N ASP A 302 24.82 11.86 -19.29
CA ASP A 302 25.48 10.61 -18.91
C ASP A 302 24.90 10.14 -17.56
N GLY A 303 24.10 9.07 -17.59
CA GLY A 303 23.57 8.39 -16.41
C GLY A 303 22.26 7.64 -16.66
N SER A 304 21.97 6.63 -15.85
CA SER A 304 20.68 5.92 -15.88
C SER A 304 19.60 6.75 -15.17
N ILE A 305 18.80 7.42 -16.00
CA ILE A 305 17.68 8.26 -15.57
C ILE A 305 16.41 7.40 -15.48
N PHE A 306 15.64 7.61 -14.42
CA PHE A 306 14.40 6.87 -14.15
C PHE A 306 13.27 7.81 -13.75
N LEU A 307 12.04 7.38 -14.02
CA LEU A 307 10.84 7.99 -13.50
C LEU A 307 10.38 7.19 -12.27
N LEU A 308 10.28 7.86 -11.13
CA LEU A 308 9.74 7.32 -9.90
C LEU A 308 8.45 8.04 -9.54
N MET A 309 7.38 7.28 -9.25
CA MET A 309 6.08 7.84 -8.92
C MET A 309 5.50 7.16 -7.68
N GLY A 310 4.97 7.91 -6.75
CA GLY A 310 4.30 7.43 -5.55
C GLY A 310 3.20 8.40 -5.14
N ILE A 311 2.55 8.07 -4.03
CA ILE A 311 1.50 8.88 -3.43
C ILE A 311 1.95 9.27 -2.03
N PRO A 312 1.85 10.55 -1.63
CA PRO A 312 2.04 10.94 -0.24
C PRO A 312 1.12 10.12 0.66
N SER A 313 1.66 9.48 1.68
CA SER A 313 0.83 8.76 2.64
C SER A 313 1.45 8.79 4.02
N SER A 314 0.60 8.77 5.04
CA SER A 314 0.99 8.54 6.41
C SER A 314 1.69 7.18 6.54
N ALA A 315 2.69 7.15 7.42
CA ALA A 315 3.45 5.94 7.73
C ALA A 315 2.77 5.18 8.85
N LYS A 316 2.65 3.85 8.72
CA LYS A 316 2.37 2.99 9.88
C LYS A 316 3.66 2.46 10.44
N VAL A 317 4.03 2.96 11.62
CA VAL A 317 5.26 2.57 12.30
C VAL A 317 4.97 1.73 13.54
N GLY A 318 5.82 0.74 13.77
CA GLY A 318 5.81 -0.03 15.01
C GLY A 318 6.43 0.78 16.15
N ILE A 319 6.12 0.40 17.38
CA ILE A 319 6.58 1.10 18.59
C ILE A 319 8.11 1.16 18.71
N GLY A 320 8.82 0.14 18.23
CA GLY A 320 10.29 0.11 18.21
C GLY A 320 10.92 1.19 17.31
N ALA A 321 10.22 1.62 16.26
CA ALA A 321 10.66 2.74 15.41
C ALA A 321 10.50 4.11 16.10
N ILE A 322 9.54 4.22 17.03
CA ILE A 322 9.25 5.44 17.79
C ILE A 322 10.22 5.58 18.98
N ILE A 323 10.30 4.55 19.81
CA ILE A 323 11.13 4.52 21.02
C ILE A 323 12.61 4.36 20.65
N GLY A 324 12.88 3.80 19.47
CA GLY A 324 14.22 3.70 18.92
C GLY A 324 15.04 2.56 19.46
N THR A 325 14.42 1.39 19.61
CA THR A 325 15.07 0.16 20.11
C THR A 325 16.33 -0.23 19.32
N LEU A 326 16.44 0.20 18.06
CA LEU A 326 17.63 0.05 17.22
C LEU A 326 18.28 1.39 16.82
N ARG A 327 17.54 2.50 16.88
CA ARG A 327 18.03 3.87 16.68
C ARG A 327 16.94 4.86 17.16
N PRO A 328 17.22 5.81 18.07
CA PRO A 328 16.24 6.83 18.49
C PRO A 328 15.83 7.74 17.32
N ASN A 329 14.53 7.99 17.21
CA ASN A 329 13.95 9.00 16.31
C ASN A 329 13.01 9.92 17.11
N PRO A 330 13.55 10.97 17.76
CA PRO A 330 12.76 11.81 18.66
C PRO A 330 11.62 12.56 17.94
N ILE A 331 11.75 12.78 16.63
CA ILE A 331 10.72 13.42 15.81
C ILE A 331 9.47 12.52 15.70
N LEU A 332 9.65 11.21 15.51
CA LEU A 332 8.53 10.27 15.44
C LEU A 332 7.79 10.16 16.78
N ALA A 333 8.52 10.21 17.90
CA ALA A 333 7.93 10.16 19.25
C ALA A 333 7.10 11.39 19.60
N GLN A 334 7.39 12.55 19.01
CA GLN A 334 6.62 13.77 19.25
C GLN A 334 5.29 13.79 18.50
N VAL A 335 5.21 13.12 17.35
CA VAL A 335 4.08 13.24 16.40
C VAL A 335 3.16 12.01 16.40
N SER A 336 3.58 10.89 17.00
CA SER A 336 2.71 9.73 17.19
C SER A 336 1.58 10.07 18.18
N GLN A 337 0.35 10.18 17.67
CA GLN A 337 -0.86 10.32 18.49
C GLN A 337 -1.01 9.05 19.37
N ASP A 338 -1.40 9.22 20.64
CA ASP A 338 -1.60 8.15 21.64
C ASP A 338 -0.36 7.41 22.17
N PHE A 339 0.83 8.01 22.09
CA PHE A 339 2.02 7.46 22.76
C PHE A 339 1.96 7.66 24.29
N ASN A 340 1.24 6.78 25.01
CA ASN A 340 1.08 6.85 26.46
C ASN A 340 1.17 5.45 27.10
N TYR A 341 2.38 4.98 27.40
CA TYR A 341 2.62 3.69 28.04
C TYR A 341 3.19 3.80 29.45
N SER A 342 2.81 2.85 30.31
CA SER A 342 3.40 2.69 31.64
C SER A 342 4.87 2.25 31.57
N THR A 343 5.66 2.61 32.57
CA THR A 343 7.09 2.27 32.70
C THR A 343 7.39 0.77 32.62
N SER A 344 6.46 -0.09 33.03
CA SER A 344 6.60 -1.55 32.94
C SER A 344 6.46 -2.09 31.51
N ILE A 345 5.64 -1.45 30.66
CA ILE A 345 5.53 -1.77 29.24
C ILE A 345 6.78 -1.28 28.50
N ILE A 346 7.29 -0.10 28.85
CA ILE A 346 8.57 0.43 28.34
C ILE A 346 9.73 -0.55 28.64
N HIS A 347 9.79 -1.13 29.84
CA HIS A 347 10.82 -2.12 30.16
C HIS A 347 10.71 -3.44 29.37
N LYS A 348 9.49 -3.91 29.05
CA LYS A 348 9.30 -5.06 28.14
C LYS A 348 9.64 -4.72 26.69
N ILE A 349 9.44 -3.47 26.27
CA ILE A 349 9.80 -2.96 24.95
C ILE A 349 11.33 -2.88 24.76
N LEU A 350 12.07 -2.57 25.81
CA LEU A 350 13.55 -2.52 25.78
C LEU A 350 14.22 -3.89 25.53
N GLN A 351 13.45 -4.99 25.44
CA GLN A 351 13.96 -6.35 25.20
C GLN A 351 14.21 -6.69 23.71
N ASN A 352 14.16 -5.72 22.78
CA ASN A 352 14.56 -5.86 21.36
C ASN A 352 14.03 -7.11 20.61
N SER A 353 12.86 -7.65 20.98
CA SER A 353 12.30 -8.80 20.26
C SER A 353 11.76 -8.43 18.87
N GLU A 354 11.74 -9.40 17.95
CA GLU A 354 11.10 -9.25 16.62
C GLU A 354 9.69 -8.67 16.74
N ASN A 355 8.95 -9.11 17.77
CA ASN A 355 7.62 -8.60 18.03
C ASN A 355 7.58 -7.13 18.46
N VAL A 356 8.54 -6.66 19.24
CA VAL A 356 8.56 -5.25 19.65
C VAL A 356 9.07 -4.33 18.52
N ILE A 357 10.04 -4.80 17.74
CA ILE A 357 10.65 -4.02 16.66
C ILE A 357 9.73 -3.96 15.43
N TRP A 358 9.07 -5.07 15.11
CA TRP A 358 8.32 -5.23 13.86
C TRP A 358 6.85 -5.59 14.02
N ASN A 359 6.40 -6.09 15.19
CA ASN A 359 4.99 -6.46 15.35
C ASN A 359 4.14 -5.22 15.63
N MET A 360 3.06 -5.19 14.86
CA MET A 360 2.24 -4.04 14.56
C MET A 360 0.86 -4.22 15.19
N ALA A 361 0.81 -4.75 16.42
CA ALA A 361 -0.44 -4.83 17.19
C ALA A 361 -0.89 -3.42 17.63
N SER A 362 0.06 -2.48 17.77
CA SER A 362 -0.17 -1.04 17.89
C SER A 362 0.59 -0.32 16.77
N ARG A 363 -0.10 -0.09 15.63
CA ARG A 363 0.43 0.73 14.54
C ARG A 363 0.17 2.18 14.87
N TYR A 364 1.23 2.97 14.94
CA TYR A 364 1.10 4.42 15.05
C TYR A 364 1.11 5.01 13.66
N GLN A 365 0.13 5.85 13.41
CA GLN A 365 0.07 6.63 12.19
C GLN A 365 0.90 7.89 12.36
N VAL A 366 1.82 8.10 11.43
CA VAL A 366 2.66 9.31 11.41
C VAL A 366 2.45 10.02 10.09
N ASN A 367 1.87 11.21 10.17
CA ASN A 367 1.80 12.12 9.03
C ASN A 367 3.20 12.70 8.77
N ILE A 368 3.74 12.43 7.58
CA ILE A 368 5.11 12.86 7.23
C ILE A 368 5.25 14.38 7.20
N SER A 369 4.23 15.09 6.73
CA SER A 369 4.25 16.55 6.63
C SER A 369 4.25 17.20 8.01
N GLU A 370 3.54 16.60 8.97
CA GLU A 370 3.55 17.01 10.38
C GLU A 370 4.89 16.70 11.05
N ALA A 371 5.43 15.50 10.85
CA ALA A 371 6.67 15.06 11.47
C ALA A 371 7.91 15.76 10.93
N PHE A 372 8.06 15.90 9.61
CA PHE A 372 9.31 16.31 8.98
C PHE A 372 9.20 17.60 8.16
N GLY A 373 8.00 18.17 8.05
CA GLY A 373 7.68 19.38 7.29
C GLY A 373 7.00 19.10 5.93
N SER A 374 6.27 20.09 5.43
CA SER A 374 5.41 19.98 4.24
C SER A 374 6.15 19.73 2.91
N GLN A 375 7.43 20.05 2.83
CA GLN A 375 8.24 19.90 1.61
C GLN A 375 8.99 18.56 1.53
N ARG A 376 8.65 17.59 2.37
CA ARG A 376 9.34 16.29 2.45
C ARG A 376 8.84 15.24 1.49
N TRP A 377 7.92 15.60 0.60
CA TRP A 377 7.41 14.74 -0.46
C TRP A 377 7.82 15.26 -1.84
N SER A 378 8.18 14.33 -2.72
CA SER A 378 8.38 14.53 -4.15
C SER A 378 7.73 13.36 -4.89
N PRO A 379 6.39 13.31 -4.95
CA PRO A 379 5.64 12.10 -5.35
C PRO A 379 5.89 11.68 -6.78
N THR A 380 6.27 12.58 -7.67
CA THR A 380 6.67 12.25 -9.03
C THR A 380 8.04 12.86 -9.27
N TRP A 381 9.02 12.02 -9.55
CA TRP A 381 10.43 12.40 -9.62
C TRP A 381 11.08 11.80 -10.86
N PHE A 382 11.92 12.59 -11.53
CA PHE A 382 12.68 12.17 -12.70
C PHE A 382 14.14 12.61 -12.59
N GLY A 383 15.03 11.63 -12.48
CA GLY A 383 16.47 11.87 -12.29
C GLY A 383 17.27 10.57 -12.20
N ARG A 384 18.47 10.64 -11.62
CA ARG A 384 19.46 9.54 -11.62
C ARG A 384 19.30 8.60 -10.42
N LEU A 385 19.26 7.30 -10.67
CA LEU A 385 19.22 6.31 -9.60
C LEU A 385 20.63 5.98 -9.12
N LYS A 386 21.01 6.49 -7.94
CA LYS A 386 22.36 6.32 -7.36
C LYS A 386 22.57 4.96 -6.70
N GLY A 387 21.51 4.24 -6.37
CA GLY A 387 21.63 2.87 -5.87
C GLY A 387 20.33 2.24 -5.42
N ILE A 388 20.36 0.92 -5.31
CA ILE A 388 19.31 0.10 -4.75
C ILE A 388 19.86 -0.56 -3.49
N VAL A 389 19.24 -0.31 -2.34
CA VAL A 389 19.60 -0.90 -1.06
C VAL A 389 18.61 -1.99 -0.71
N VAL A 390 19.10 -3.22 -0.64
CA VAL A 390 18.35 -4.42 -0.27
C VAL A 390 18.56 -4.72 1.21
N LEU A 391 17.48 -4.76 1.98
CA LEU A 391 17.47 -5.16 3.38
C LEU A 391 17.22 -6.67 3.50
N ASN A 392 18.26 -7.42 3.86
CA ASN A 392 18.24 -8.86 4.05
C ASN A 392 18.89 -9.23 5.39
N TRP A 393 18.39 -8.60 6.46
CA TRP A 393 18.87 -8.79 7.83
C TRP A 393 18.66 -10.21 8.34
N ASP A 394 19.55 -10.66 9.22
CA ASP A 394 19.28 -11.81 10.09
C ASP A 394 18.44 -11.35 11.28
N ILE A 395 17.13 -11.51 11.14
CA ILE A 395 16.16 -11.13 12.18
C ILE A 395 16.27 -12.05 13.40
N GLN A 396 16.80 -13.28 13.24
CA GLN A 396 16.94 -14.23 14.35
C GLN A 396 17.95 -13.75 15.38
N GLU A 397 19.00 -13.03 14.94
CA GLU A 397 20.00 -12.43 15.83
C GLU A 397 19.41 -11.41 16.81
N LEU A 398 18.27 -10.77 16.48
CA LEU A 398 17.58 -9.84 17.40
C LEU A 398 16.97 -10.55 18.61
N SER A 399 16.64 -11.84 18.48
CA SER A 399 16.04 -12.63 19.56
C SER A 399 17.06 -13.25 20.52
N LEU A 400 18.35 -13.20 20.18
CA LEU A 400 19.41 -13.82 20.96
C LEU A 400 19.91 -12.89 22.07
N PRO A 401 19.93 -13.33 23.35
CA PRO A 401 20.33 -12.48 24.49
C PRO A 401 21.79 -11.99 24.47
N GLN A 402 22.65 -12.60 23.65
CA GLN A 402 24.10 -12.36 23.60
C GLN A 402 24.62 -12.26 22.15
N SER A 403 23.84 -11.73 21.21
CA SER A 403 24.32 -11.53 19.84
C SER A 403 25.34 -10.39 19.75
N SER A 404 26.50 -10.65 19.16
CA SER A 404 27.43 -9.60 18.75
C SER A 404 26.85 -8.90 17.51
N ILE A 405 26.57 -7.60 17.62
CA ILE A 405 26.10 -6.78 16.49
C ILE A 405 27.17 -6.80 15.39
N ASN A 406 26.90 -7.49 14.28
CA ASN A 406 27.82 -7.65 13.16
C ASN A 406 27.11 -7.41 11.80
N PRO A 407 26.66 -6.16 11.55
CA PRO A 407 26.04 -5.80 10.29
C PRO A 407 27.06 -5.85 9.16
N LYS A 408 26.65 -6.34 8.00
CA LYS A 408 27.47 -6.43 6.80
C LYS A 408 26.80 -5.68 5.65
N CYS A 409 27.61 -5.02 4.84
CA CYS A 409 27.19 -4.33 3.63
C CYS A 409 28.00 -4.87 2.45
N PHE A 410 27.31 -5.44 1.47
CA PHE A 410 27.91 -5.99 0.25
C PHE A 410 27.45 -5.18 -0.96
N GLN A 411 28.39 -4.74 -1.80
CA GLN A 411 28.07 -4.14 -3.09
C GLN A 411 28.22 -5.19 -4.19
N HIS A 412 27.13 -5.47 -4.90
CA HIS A 412 27.12 -6.43 -6.01
C HIS A 412 27.76 -5.82 -7.25
N GLN A 413 28.84 -6.44 -7.71
CA GLN A 413 29.66 -5.94 -8.82
C GLN A 413 29.13 -6.38 -10.19
N THR A 414 28.69 -7.64 -10.31
CA THR A 414 28.22 -8.18 -11.60
C THR A 414 26.72 -8.01 -11.76
N ILE A 415 26.25 -7.84 -13.01
CA ILE A 415 24.81 -7.76 -13.33
C ILE A 415 24.10 -9.03 -12.88
N LEU A 416 24.74 -10.19 -13.06
CA LEU A 416 24.18 -11.49 -12.68
C LEU A 416 23.96 -11.59 -11.16
N ASP A 417 24.88 -11.07 -10.35
CA ASP A 417 24.71 -11.05 -8.89
C ASP A 417 23.61 -10.06 -8.47
N LYS A 418 23.55 -8.88 -9.09
CA LYS A 418 22.47 -7.90 -8.89
C LYS A 418 21.10 -8.52 -9.18
N GLN A 419 20.96 -9.23 -10.31
CA GLN A 419 19.76 -9.94 -10.72
C GLN A 419 19.40 -11.02 -9.69
N LYS A 420 20.35 -11.91 -9.35
CA LYS A 420 20.13 -12.97 -8.35
C LYS A 420 19.62 -12.44 -7.02
N THR A 421 20.19 -11.35 -6.51
CA THR A 421 19.73 -10.75 -5.25
C THR A 421 18.29 -10.23 -5.37
N LEU A 422 17.93 -9.56 -6.47
CA LEU A 422 16.56 -9.09 -6.68
C LEU A 422 15.58 -10.26 -6.89
N THR A 423 15.97 -11.29 -7.63
CA THR A 423 15.19 -12.53 -7.82
C THR A 423 14.95 -13.22 -6.48
N ALA A 424 15.97 -13.34 -5.63
CA ALA A 424 15.86 -13.98 -4.32
C ALA A 424 14.87 -13.24 -3.39
N ILE A 425 14.70 -11.92 -3.56
CA ILE A 425 13.67 -11.15 -2.83
C ILE A 425 12.29 -11.33 -3.49
N ALA A 426 12.23 -11.43 -4.81
CA ALA A 426 10.97 -11.62 -5.52
C ALA A 426 10.34 -13.01 -5.26
N GLU A 427 11.16 -14.05 -5.14
CA GLU A 427 10.72 -15.45 -5.03
C GLU A 427 10.43 -15.91 -3.58
N LYS A 428 10.91 -15.18 -2.57
CA LYS A 428 10.64 -15.51 -1.16
C LYS A 428 9.12 -15.44 -0.92
N SER A 429 8.51 -16.58 -0.57
CA SER A 429 7.05 -16.75 -0.40
C SER A 429 6.42 -15.82 0.64
N SER A 430 7.21 -15.25 1.56
CA SER A 430 6.80 -14.28 2.57
C SER A 430 6.91 -12.82 2.12
N THR A 431 7.32 -12.56 0.86
CA THR A 431 7.71 -11.25 0.37
C THR A 431 7.15 -10.98 -1.03
N ALA A 432 6.16 -10.09 -1.14
CA ALA A 432 5.78 -9.55 -2.44
C ALA A 432 6.70 -8.35 -2.71
N LEU A 433 7.82 -8.54 -3.42
CA LEU A 433 8.65 -7.41 -3.92
C LEU A 433 7.82 -6.50 -4.81
N PHE A 434 6.95 -7.10 -5.61
CA PHE A 434 5.99 -6.44 -6.46
C PHE A 434 4.69 -6.22 -5.70
N LYS A 435 4.03 -5.09 -5.96
CA LYS A 435 2.69 -4.86 -5.47
C LYS A 435 1.70 -5.22 -6.57
N GLY A 436 0.86 -6.21 -6.31
CA GLY A 436 -0.28 -6.54 -7.16
C GLY A 436 -1.60 -6.23 -6.44
N HIS A 437 -2.66 -6.00 -7.22
CA HIS A 437 -4.02 -6.03 -6.69
C HIS A 437 -4.97 -6.67 -7.68
N TYR A 438 -5.86 -7.53 -7.18
CA TYR A 438 -6.79 -8.29 -8.02
C TYR A 438 -7.62 -7.38 -8.96
N LEU A 439 -8.05 -6.23 -8.47
CA LEU A 439 -8.89 -5.28 -9.22
C LEU A 439 -8.18 -4.57 -10.38
N ILE A 440 -6.84 -4.62 -10.48
CA ILE A 440 -6.08 -3.99 -11.58
C ILE A 440 -5.34 -5.02 -12.45
N ARG A 441 -5.60 -6.31 -12.23
CA ARG A 441 -4.92 -7.42 -12.95
C ARG A 441 -5.09 -7.36 -14.46
N SER A 442 -6.14 -6.71 -14.96
CA SER A 442 -6.33 -6.48 -16.40
C SER A 442 -5.28 -5.55 -17.01
N THR A 443 -4.65 -4.69 -16.20
CA THR A 443 -3.64 -3.71 -16.64
C THR A 443 -2.22 -4.03 -16.16
N TYR A 444 -2.07 -4.86 -15.13
CA TYR A 444 -0.79 -5.18 -14.54
C TYR A 444 -0.78 -6.60 -13.99
N ASP A 445 0.13 -7.42 -14.52
CA ASP A 445 0.34 -8.78 -14.08
C ASP A 445 1.63 -8.88 -13.25
N GLU A 446 1.45 -9.15 -11.96
CA GLU A 446 2.53 -9.35 -10.99
C GLU A 446 3.47 -10.48 -11.38
N SER A 447 2.98 -11.51 -12.09
CA SER A 447 3.79 -12.65 -12.50
C SER A 447 4.86 -12.28 -13.55
N SER A 448 4.59 -11.26 -14.37
CA SER A 448 5.52 -10.72 -15.37
C SER A 448 6.34 -9.53 -14.87
N ALA A 449 6.08 -9.06 -13.65
CA ALA A 449 6.65 -7.82 -13.14
C ALA A 449 8.18 -7.89 -12.96
N PHE A 450 8.73 -9.08 -12.69
CA PHE A 450 10.18 -9.27 -12.60
C PHE A 450 10.88 -9.07 -13.94
N GLU A 451 10.35 -9.65 -15.03
CA GLU A 451 10.88 -9.46 -16.37
C GLU A 451 10.84 -7.97 -16.78
N ALA A 452 9.75 -7.28 -16.45
CA ALA A 452 9.64 -5.85 -16.65
C ALA A 452 10.68 -5.08 -15.82
N LEU A 453 10.89 -5.42 -14.55
CA LEU A 453 11.90 -4.78 -13.69
C LEU A 453 13.32 -4.98 -14.22
N ASP A 454 13.63 -6.22 -14.61
CA ASP A 454 14.92 -6.58 -15.22
C ASP A 454 15.15 -5.78 -16.50
N SER A 455 14.10 -5.64 -17.31
CA SER A 455 14.17 -4.87 -18.55
C SER A 455 14.47 -3.39 -18.33
N ILE A 456 13.89 -2.81 -17.28
CA ILE A 456 14.04 -1.40 -16.93
C ILE A 456 15.45 -1.14 -16.35
N LEU A 457 15.95 -2.03 -15.49
CA LEU A 457 17.18 -1.82 -14.73
C LEU A 457 18.46 -2.26 -15.46
N PHE A 458 18.41 -3.34 -16.25
CA PHE A 458 19.63 -4.03 -16.72
C PHE A 458 19.76 -4.16 -18.23
N THR A 459 18.66 -4.16 -19.01
CA THR A 459 18.74 -4.32 -20.48
C THR A 459 18.47 -3.05 -21.28
N GLY A 460 18.21 -1.92 -20.61
CA GLY A 460 18.08 -0.61 -21.25
C GLY A 460 19.36 -0.14 -21.95
N LYS A 461 19.22 0.62 -23.06
CA LYS A 461 20.35 1.25 -23.77
C LYS A 461 20.88 2.46 -22.98
N GLY A 462 21.71 2.19 -21.96
CA GLY A 462 22.44 3.20 -21.17
C GLY A 462 23.46 2.47 -20.30
N SER A 463 24.73 2.88 -20.36
CA SER A 463 25.88 2.06 -19.93
C SER A 463 26.09 1.89 -18.42
N GLU A 464 25.24 2.44 -17.56
CA GLU A 464 25.42 2.35 -16.11
C GLU A 464 24.20 1.78 -15.40
N THR A 465 24.28 0.47 -15.11
CA THR A 465 23.32 -0.19 -14.20
C THR A 465 23.49 0.39 -12.78
N PRO A 466 22.39 0.72 -12.08
CA PRO A 466 22.51 1.24 -10.72
C PRO A 466 23.25 0.24 -9.82
N PRO A 467 24.08 0.70 -8.88
CA PRO A 467 24.73 -0.19 -7.93
C PRO A 467 23.69 -0.78 -6.98
N VAL A 468 23.82 -2.07 -6.68
CA VAL A 468 22.95 -2.76 -5.71
C VAL A 468 23.77 -3.10 -4.48
N TYR A 469 23.29 -2.64 -3.34
CA TYR A 469 23.87 -2.91 -2.03
C TYR A 469 22.96 -3.84 -1.27
N GLU A 470 23.52 -4.89 -0.67
CA GLU A 470 22.80 -5.82 0.18
C GLU A 470 23.30 -5.68 1.62
N LEU A 471 22.36 -5.41 2.53
CA LEU A 471 22.63 -5.31 3.96
C LEU A 471 22.20 -6.62 4.63
N THR A 472 23.15 -7.31 5.27
CA THR A 472 22.96 -8.62 5.91
C THR A 472 23.55 -8.66 7.31
N GLY A 473 23.33 -9.77 8.03
CA GLY A 473 23.72 -9.90 9.44
C GLY A 473 22.80 -9.09 10.35
N SER A 474 23.35 -8.62 11.47
CA SER A 474 22.56 -7.93 12.49
C SER A 474 21.93 -6.64 11.98
N VAL A 475 20.73 -6.30 12.45
CA VAL A 475 20.06 -5.06 12.05
C VAL A 475 20.84 -3.85 12.56
N SER A 476 21.30 -2.99 11.64
CA SER A 476 21.93 -1.70 11.96
C SER A 476 21.41 -0.60 11.05
N PHE A 477 20.48 0.21 11.57
CA PHE A 477 19.99 1.38 10.85
C PHE A 477 21.06 2.48 10.72
N ASP A 478 22.02 2.57 11.64
CA ASP A 478 23.08 3.56 11.55
C ASP A 478 23.99 3.32 10.35
N MET A 479 24.42 2.09 10.12
CA MET A 479 25.19 1.72 8.93
C MET A 479 24.39 2.03 7.65
N ALA A 480 23.10 1.64 7.62
CA ALA A 480 22.24 1.86 6.46
C ALA A 480 22.00 3.35 6.16
N VAL A 481 21.76 4.17 7.19
CA VAL A 481 21.58 5.61 7.05
C VAL A 481 22.89 6.29 6.61
N GLN A 482 24.05 5.84 7.11
CA GLN A 482 25.34 6.35 6.65
C GLN A 482 25.56 6.05 5.17
N LEU A 483 25.30 4.82 4.73
CA LEU A 483 25.37 4.44 3.31
C LEU A 483 24.47 5.35 2.46
N ILE A 484 23.18 5.47 2.80
CA ILE A 484 22.22 6.23 1.99
C ILE A 484 22.52 7.72 2.02
N CYS A 485 22.59 8.31 3.22
CA CYS A 485 22.66 9.77 3.37
C CYS A 485 24.07 10.34 3.18
N ARG A 486 25.15 9.55 3.33
CA ARG A 486 26.53 10.03 3.23
C ARG A 486 27.32 9.46 2.07
N HIS A 487 26.90 8.36 1.45
CA HIS A 487 27.65 7.77 0.33
C HIS A 487 26.85 7.75 -0.97
N LEU A 488 25.54 7.47 -0.92
CA LEU A 488 24.73 7.41 -2.15
C LEU A 488 24.16 8.77 -2.55
N LEU A 489 23.60 9.49 -1.57
CA LEU A 489 22.97 10.80 -1.79
C LEU A 489 23.90 11.97 -1.44
N LYS A 490 25.17 11.70 -1.14
CA LYS A 490 26.18 12.72 -0.87
C LYS A 490 27.42 12.45 -1.71
N ASP A 491 27.43 13.07 -2.89
CA ASP A 491 28.57 13.39 -3.76
C ASP A 491 28.01 14.40 -4.78
N SER A 492 28.48 15.63 -4.94
CA SER A 492 29.72 16.31 -4.58
C SER A 492 29.42 17.80 -4.26
N THR A 493 30.35 18.42 -3.55
CA THR A 493 30.48 19.86 -3.25
C THR A 493 29.82 20.84 -4.20
#